data_AF-A0A961GW17-F1
#
_entry.id   AF-A0A961GW17-F1
#
_cell.length_a   1.000
_cell.length_b   1.000
_cell.length_c   1.000
_cell.angle_alpha   90.00
_cell.angle_beta   90.00
_cell.angle_gamma   90.00
#
_symmetry.space_group_name_H-M   'P 1'
#
loop_
_entity.id
_entity.type
_entity.pdbx_description
1 polymer ?
#
loop_
_entity_poly.entity_id
_entity_poly.type
_entity_poly.pdbx_seq_one_letter_code
_entity_poly.pdbx_strand_id
1 'polypeptide(L)'
;MHSGGQRSADPRGVLRARVRRFVEDPRFQGVMIALIVLNAIILGVETYHPEDEFAESILAATNSVIVLLFAIEIVLRVYAHGWGFFTDPWNVFDFIVVLAALVPAGTTSSALRLFRVLRLFRLISTVRAMRLVVNAIGASMSGIAVIGALFAVVLYVFAIASTTLFGSRDPESFGDLGITFVSLYRLVMGDGWPDIVQPLASGHPWIWAYFVGFTLLGSVMLLNLFIAVIVEAMERAKERERGIGERARAGSGETAGLMHELRSMREQLVRIEDRLRAAGDFDNAGPVGEAKPAAGPMPDGSESPGE
;
A
#
# COMPACT_ATOMS: atom_id res chain seq x y z
N MET A 1 35.72 -43.01 14.90
CA MET A 1 34.46 -43.76 15.16
C MET A 1 33.78 -43.04 16.32
N HIS A 2 32.56 -42.49 16.27
CA HIS A 2 31.37 -42.78 15.49
C HIS A 2 30.52 -41.50 15.35
N SER A 3 29.89 -41.36 14.18
CA SER A 3 28.55 -40.80 13.90
C SER A 3 28.19 -39.45 14.56
N GLY A 4 28.14 -38.33 13.83
CA GLY A 4 27.37 -38.20 12.59
C GLY A 4 25.86 -38.24 12.88
N GLY A 5 25.40 -37.52 13.90
CA GLY A 5 23.98 -37.35 14.21
C GLY A 5 23.28 -36.56 13.10
N GLN A 6 22.90 -37.25 12.03
CA GLN A 6 21.90 -36.79 11.09
C GLN A 6 20.63 -36.47 11.89
N ARG A 7 20.34 -35.18 12.06
CA ARG A 7 18.99 -34.73 12.42
C ARG A 7 18.07 -35.26 11.33
N SER A 8 17.34 -36.32 11.62
CA SER A 8 16.27 -36.83 10.77
C SER A 8 15.37 -35.65 10.43
N ALA A 9 15.37 -35.23 9.17
CA ALA A 9 14.52 -34.16 8.71
C ALA A 9 13.07 -34.58 9.00
N ASP A 10 12.41 -33.86 9.92
CA ASP A 10 11.00 -34.10 10.23
C ASP A 10 10.20 -34.10 8.90
N PRO A 11 9.56 -35.22 8.51
CA PRO A 11 8.81 -35.31 7.27
C PRO A 11 7.76 -34.20 7.13
N ARG A 12 7.21 -33.74 8.27
CA ARG A 12 6.25 -32.63 8.32
C ARG A 12 6.91 -31.29 7.97
N GLY A 13 8.14 -31.08 8.42
CA GLY A 13 8.96 -29.92 8.07
C GLY A 13 9.30 -29.86 6.58
N VAL A 14 9.63 -31.00 5.98
CA VAL A 14 9.94 -31.10 4.53
C VAL A 14 8.71 -30.85 3.67
N LEU A 15 7.57 -31.45 4.02
CA LEU A 15 6.31 -31.25 3.30
C LEU A 15 5.84 -29.79 3.40
N ARG A 16 5.90 -29.20 4.60
CA ARG A 16 5.56 -27.78 4.83
C ARG A 16 6.46 -26.84 4.03
N ALA A 17 7.77 -27.10 3.97
CA ALA A 17 8.69 -26.32 3.15
C ALA A 17 8.38 -26.43 1.65
N ARG A 18 7.96 -27.61 1.17
CA ARG A 18 7.58 -27.81 -0.23
C ARG A 18 6.28 -27.07 -0.59
N VAL A 19 5.27 -27.15 0.27
CA VAL A 19 4.02 -26.40 0.10
C VAL A 19 4.28 -24.90 0.12
N ARG A 20 5.14 -24.42 1.03
CA ARG A 20 5.55 -23.02 1.08
C ARG A 20 6.17 -22.55 -0.23
N ARG A 21 7.13 -23.30 -0.78
CA ARG A 21 7.74 -22.96 -2.08
C ARG A 21 6.73 -22.95 -3.22
N PHE A 22 5.74 -23.85 -3.20
CA PHE A 22 4.70 -23.89 -4.22
C PHE A 22 3.78 -22.67 -4.17
N VAL A 23 3.34 -22.28 -2.98
CA VAL A 23 2.42 -21.15 -2.80
C VAL A 23 3.11 -19.79 -2.98
N GLU A 24 4.40 -19.71 -2.68
CA GLU A 24 5.22 -18.52 -2.93
C GLU A 24 5.70 -18.43 -4.40
N ASP A 25 5.42 -19.43 -5.24
CA ASP A 25 5.85 -19.44 -6.64
C ASP A 25 5.16 -18.33 -7.46
N PRO A 26 5.91 -17.51 -8.23
CA PRO A 26 5.34 -16.42 -9.02
C PRO A 26 4.29 -16.88 -10.04
N ARG A 27 4.39 -18.10 -10.58
CA ARG A 27 3.41 -18.64 -11.54
C ARG A 27 2.11 -18.97 -10.83
N PHE A 28 2.19 -19.59 -9.65
CA PHE A 28 1.02 -19.84 -8.82
C PHE A 28 0.31 -18.53 -8.47
N GLN A 29 1.06 -17.52 -8.02
CA GLN A 29 0.51 -16.18 -7.77
C GLN A 29 -0.12 -15.56 -9.02
N GLY A 30 0.52 -15.68 -10.19
CA GLY A 30 -0.02 -15.21 -11.46
C GLY A 30 -1.34 -15.89 -11.84
N VAL A 31 -1.47 -17.20 -11.62
CA VAL A 31 -2.72 -17.95 -11.83
C VAL A 31 -3.81 -17.43 -10.88
N MET A 32 -3.49 -17.23 -9.60
CA MET A 32 -4.48 -16.69 -8.65
C MET A 32 -4.94 -15.29 -9.07
N ILE A 33 -4.03 -14.41 -9.48
CA ILE A 33 -4.38 -13.07 -9.99
C ILE A 33 -5.27 -13.17 -11.23
N ALA A 34 -4.97 -14.06 -12.18
CA ALA A 34 -5.81 -14.27 -13.37
C ALA A 34 -7.23 -14.73 -12.99
N LEU A 35 -7.37 -15.64 -12.02
CA LEU A 35 -8.67 -16.06 -11.49
C LEU A 35 -9.41 -14.93 -10.77
N ILE A 36 -8.70 -13.97 -10.19
CA ILE A 36 -9.31 -12.75 -9.61
C ILE A 36 -9.93 -11.89 -10.70
N VAL A 37 -9.14 -11.57 -11.72
CA VAL A 37 -9.59 -10.74 -12.85
C VAL A 37 -10.75 -11.41 -13.58
N LEU A 38 -10.65 -12.72 -13.84
CA LEU A 38 -11.73 -13.49 -14.46
C LEU A 38 -13.04 -13.42 -13.65
N ASN A 39 -12.98 -13.57 -12.33
CA ASN A 39 -14.18 -13.45 -11.49
C ASN A 39 -14.76 -12.03 -11.52
N ALA A 40 -13.90 -11.01 -11.49
CA ALA A 40 -14.36 -9.62 -11.57
C ALA A 40 -15.10 -9.35 -12.90
N ILE A 41 -14.60 -9.89 -14.02
CA ILE A 41 -15.26 -9.80 -15.32
C ILE A 41 -16.59 -10.55 -15.31
N ILE A 42 -16.62 -11.79 -14.81
CA ILE A 42 -17.84 -12.60 -14.67
C ILE A 42 -18.93 -11.83 -13.91
N LEU A 43 -18.57 -11.22 -12.78
CA LEU A 43 -19.51 -10.43 -11.97
C LEU A 43 -20.01 -9.17 -12.70
N GLY A 44 -19.15 -8.52 -13.49
CA GLY A 44 -19.55 -7.40 -14.33
C GLY A 44 -20.55 -7.81 -15.42
N VAL A 45 -20.30 -8.94 -16.08
CA VAL A 45 -21.19 -9.49 -17.12
C VAL A 45 -22.55 -9.89 -16.55
N GLU A 46 -22.58 -10.47 -15.34
CA GLU A 46 -23.82 -10.82 -14.62
C GLU A 46 -24.76 -9.61 -14.42
N THR A 47 -24.22 -8.38 -14.44
CA THR A 47 -25.02 -7.15 -14.31
C THR A 47 -25.79 -6.79 -15.59
N TYR A 48 -25.35 -7.27 -16.77
CA TYR A 48 -25.99 -6.94 -18.06
C TYR A 48 -27.08 -7.93 -18.50
N HIS A 49 -27.03 -9.17 -18.01
CA HIS A 49 -27.95 -10.23 -18.41
C HIS A 49 -28.62 -10.91 -17.20
N PRO A 50 -29.40 -10.17 -16.40
CA PRO A 50 -30.03 -10.73 -15.20
C PRO A 50 -31.14 -11.75 -15.48
N GLU A 51 -31.61 -11.88 -16.73
CA GLU A 51 -32.75 -12.73 -17.11
C GLU A 51 -32.36 -13.98 -17.91
N ASP A 52 -31.08 -14.19 -18.23
CA ASP A 52 -30.62 -15.39 -18.95
C ASP A 52 -30.26 -16.51 -17.96
N GLU A 53 -31.21 -17.42 -17.69
CA GLU A 53 -31.05 -18.53 -16.75
C GLU A 53 -29.88 -19.47 -17.11
N PHE A 54 -29.55 -19.62 -18.40
CA PHE A 54 -28.46 -20.50 -18.85
C PHE A 54 -27.10 -19.85 -18.57
N ALA A 55 -26.98 -18.56 -18.91
CA ALA A 55 -25.79 -17.78 -18.58
C ALA A 55 -25.61 -17.70 -17.06
N GLU A 56 -26.67 -17.47 -16.29
CA GLU A 56 -26.65 -17.41 -14.83
C GLU A 56 -26.11 -18.71 -14.22
N SER A 57 -26.62 -19.86 -14.65
CA SER A 57 -26.15 -21.16 -14.14
C SER A 57 -24.67 -21.41 -14.43
N ILE A 58 -24.19 -21.10 -15.64
CA ILE A 58 -22.78 -21.28 -16.01
C ILE A 58 -21.87 -20.32 -15.25
N LEU A 59 -22.27 -19.04 -15.14
CA LEU A 59 -21.51 -18.03 -14.42
C LEU A 59 -21.45 -18.35 -12.93
N ALA A 60 -22.56 -18.80 -12.33
CA ALA A 60 -22.63 -19.23 -10.93
C ALA A 60 -21.77 -20.46 -10.65
N ALA A 61 -21.80 -21.47 -11.54
CA ALA A 61 -20.95 -22.65 -11.43
C ALA A 61 -19.46 -22.28 -11.53
N THR A 62 -19.11 -21.41 -12.49
CA THR A 62 -17.73 -20.93 -12.68
C THR A 62 -17.25 -20.16 -11.46
N ASN A 63 -18.06 -19.23 -10.94
CA ASN A 63 -17.72 -18.49 -9.73
C ASN A 63 -17.56 -19.43 -8.51
N SER A 64 -18.37 -20.48 -8.39
CA SER A 64 -18.25 -21.46 -7.30
C SER A 64 -16.93 -22.23 -7.36
N VAL A 65 -16.51 -22.66 -8.55
CA VAL A 65 -15.20 -23.30 -8.77
C VAL A 65 -14.07 -22.34 -8.40
N ILE A 66 -14.16 -21.08 -8.83
CA ILE A 66 -13.18 -20.05 -8.50
C ILE A 66 -13.07 -19.88 -6.98
N VAL A 67 -14.18 -19.75 -6.26
CA VAL A 67 -14.19 -19.65 -4.79
C VAL A 67 -13.54 -20.87 -4.13
N LEU A 68 -13.84 -22.08 -4.62
CA LEU A 68 -13.21 -23.30 -4.13
C LEU A 68 -11.69 -23.28 -4.30
N LEU A 69 -11.19 -22.80 -5.43
CA LEU A 69 -9.74 -22.67 -5.66
C LEU A 69 -9.09 -21.70 -4.67
N PHE A 70 -9.75 -20.58 -4.33
CA PHE A 70 -9.26 -19.67 -3.28
C PHE A 70 -9.33 -20.29 -1.87
N ALA A 71 -10.34 -21.10 -1.59
CA ALA A 71 -10.43 -21.84 -0.34
C ALA A 71 -9.28 -22.86 -0.21
N ILE A 72 -8.94 -23.56 -1.28
CA ILE A 72 -7.78 -24.46 -1.30
C ILE A 72 -6.49 -23.66 -1.10
N GLU A 73 -6.33 -22.55 -1.82
CA GLU A 73 -5.17 -21.67 -1.74
C GLU A 73 -4.94 -21.13 -0.31
N ILE A 74 -5.99 -20.66 0.38
CA ILE A 74 -5.87 -20.14 1.75
C ILE A 74 -5.49 -21.26 2.72
N VAL A 75 -6.05 -22.47 2.56
CA VAL A 75 -5.69 -23.63 3.39
C VAL A 75 -4.23 -24.00 3.20
N LEU A 76 -3.72 -23.99 1.97
CA LEU A 76 -2.31 -24.22 1.67
C LEU A 76 -1.42 -23.14 2.30
N ARG A 77 -1.82 -21.86 2.26
CA ARG A 77 -1.10 -20.76 2.91
C ARG A 77 -1.05 -20.91 4.43
N VAL A 78 -2.18 -21.23 5.07
CA VAL A 78 -2.27 -21.48 6.51
C VAL A 78 -1.36 -22.66 6.90
N TYR A 79 -1.37 -23.76 6.13
CA TYR A 79 -0.49 -24.89 6.38
C TYR A 79 1.00 -24.53 6.21
N ALA A 80 1.35 -23.78 5.16
CA ALA A 80 2.72 -23.33 4.91
C ALA A 80 3.27 -22.42 6.03
N HIS A 81 2.48 -21.44 6.48
CA HIS A 81 2.91 -20.42 7.44
C HIS A 81 2.63 -20.78 8.90
N GLY A 82 1.74 -21.74 9.16
CA GLY A 82 1.32 -22.13 10.51
C GLY A 82 0.73 -20.93 11.26
N TRP A 83 1.05 -20.80 12.55
CA TRP A 83 0.59 -19.68 13.38
C TRP A 83 1.07 -18.30 12.89
N GLY A 84 2.20 -18.23 12.18
CA GLY A 84 2.68 -16.98 11.57
C GLY A 84 1.79 -16.46 10.43
N PHE A 85 0.82 -17.25 9.98
CA PHE A 85 -0.21 -16.77 9.06
C PHE A 85 -1.06 -15.67 9.70
N PHE A 86 -1.49 -15.85 10.95
CA PHE A 86 -2.41 -14.95 11.65
C PHE A 86 -1.74 -13.68 12.19
N THR A 87 -0.42 -13.59 12.10
CA THR A 87 0.33 -12.37 12.49
C THR A 87 0.44 -11.35 11.36
N ASP A 88 0.22 -11.76 10.11
CA ASP A 88 0.22 -10.86 8.95
C ASP A 88 -1.23 -10.38 8.67
N PRO A 89 -1.53 -9.07 8.80
CA PRO A 89 -2.86 -8.52 8.56
C PRO A 89 -3.43 -8.87 7.17
N TRP A 90 -2.56 -8.99 6.16
CA TRP A 90 -2.99 -9.31 4.80
C TRP A 90 -3.47 -10.75 4.65
N ASN A 91 -2.80 -11.67 5.34
CA ASN A 91 -3.22 -13.08 5.39
C ASN A 91 -4.53 -13.24 6.18
N VAL A 92 -4.69 -12.52 7.29
CA VAL A 92 -5.96 -12.51 8.06
C VAL A 92 -7.10 -11.94 7.22
N PHE A 93 -6.86 -10.84 6.50
CA PHE A 93 -7.84 -10.27 5.60
C PHE A 93 -8.26 -11.25 4.51
N ASP A 94 -7.31 -11.90 3.83
CA ASP A 94 -7.61 -12.92 2.82
C ASP A 94 -8.43 -14.07 3.38
N PHE A 95 -8.11 -14.52 4.59
CA PHE A 95 -8.87 -15.56 5.26
C PHE A 95 -10.31 -15.16 5.54
N ILE A 96 -10.55 -13.93 6.03
CA ILE A 96 -11.90 -13.39 6.26
C ILE A 96 -12.66 -13.27 4.93
N VAL A 97 -12.01 -12.78 3.88
CA VAL A 97 -12.64 -12.61 2.57
C VAL A 97 -13.04 -13.95 1.95
N VAL A 98 -12.18 -14.96 2.05
CA VAL A 98 -12.50 -16.31 1.57
C VAL A 98 -13.63 -16.91 2.41
N LEU A 99 -13.60 -16.78 3.74
CA LEU A 99 -14.67 -17.26 4.62
C LEU A 99 -16.02 -16.59 4.31
N ALA A 100 -16.01 -15.28 4.05
CA ALA A 100 -17.17 -14.52 3.62
C ALA A 100 -17.72 -14.99 2.26
N ALA A 101 -16.85 -15.45 1.36
CA ALA A 101 -17.24 -16.00 0.06
C ALA A 101 -17.83 -17.43 0.12
N LEU A 102 -17.61 -18.17 1.22
CA LEU A 102 -18.21 -19.48 1.46
C LEU A 102 -19.66 -19.40 1.97
N VAL A 103 -20.13 -18.20 2.35
CA VAL A 103 -21.51 -17.98 2.80
C VAL A 103 -22.49 -18.30 1.66
N PRO A 104 -23.40 -19.29 1.83
CA PRO A 104 -24.29 -19.72 0.75
C PRO A 104 -25.19 -18.60 0.20
N ALA A 105 -25.46 -18.67 -1.10
CA ALA A 105 -26.29 -17.69 -1.80
C ALA A 105 -27.76 -17.64 -1.31
N GLY A 106 -28.23 -18.66 -0.58
CA GLY A 106 -29.61 -18.77 -0.08
C GLY A 106 -29.92 -18.05 1.24
N THR A 107 -28.94 -17.38 1.87
CA THR A 107 -29.21 -16.66 3.12
C THR A 107 -29.94 -15.34 2.85
N THR A 108 -31.13 -15.17 3.43
CA THR A 108 -32.07 -14.05 3.18
C THR A 108 -31.66 -12.70 3.76
N SER A 109 -30.61 -12.62 4.58
CA SER A 109 -30.19 -11.37 5.23
C SER A 109 -29.48 -10.43 4.24
N SER A 110 -30.01 -9.20 4.09
CA SER A 110 -29.38 -8.14 3.27
C SER A 110 -27.92 -7.85 3.66
N ALA A 111 -27.56 -7.97 4.93
CA ALA A 111 -26.18 -7.83 5.39
C ALA A 111 -25.25 -8.93 4.85
N LEU A 112 -25.74 -10.16 4.68
CA LEU A 112 -24.95 -11.27 4.14
C LEU A 112 -24.73 -11.14 2.62
N ARG A 113 -25.57 -10.35 1.92
CA ARG A 113 -25.30 -9.95 0.54
C ARG A 113 -24.06 -9.05 0.44
N LEU A 114 -23.78 -8.25 1.48
CA LEU A 114 -22.60 -7.37 1.50
C LEU A 114 -21.29 -8.19 1.53
N PHE A 115 -21.27 -9.34 2.20
CA PHE A 115 -20.12 -10.27 2.18
C PHE A 115 -19.76 -10.75 0.76
N ARG A 116 -20.75 -10.83 -0.14
CA ARG A 116 -20.50 -11.16 -1.55
C ARG A 116 -19.73 -10.06 -2.26
N VAL A 117 -20.02 -8.79 -1.97
CA VAL A 117 -19.29 -7.64 -2.51
C VAL A 117 -17.88 -7.58 -1.90
N LEU A 118 -17.71 -7.98 -0.63
CA LEU A 118 -16.39 -8.00 0.02
C LEU A 118 -15.36 -8.87 -0.70
N ARG A 119 -15.79 -9.90 -1.45
CA ARG A 119 -14.87 -10.74 -2.24
C ARG A 119 -14.14 -9.97 -3.34
N LEU A 120 -14.69 -8.85 -3.81
CA LEU A 120 -14.03 -7.97 -4.79
C LEU A 120 -12.76 -7.35 -4.21
N PHE A 121 -12.72 -7.13 -2.89
CA PHE A 121 -11.56 -6.60 -2.21
C PHE A 121 -10.38 -7.58 -2.18
N ARG A 122 -10.58 -8.87 -2.52
CA ARG A 122 -9.45 -9.81 -2.67
C ARG A 122 -8.42 -9.35 -3.70
N LEU A 123 -8.83 -8.53 -4.68
CA LEU A 123 -7.91 -7.95 -5.64
C LEU A 123 -6.86 -7.08 -4.92
N ILE A 124 -7.29 -6.34 -3.90
CA ILE A 124 -6.42 -5.45 -3.12
C ILE A 124 -5.38 -6.25 -2.33
N SER A 125 -5.78 -7.34 -1.70
CA SER A 125 -4.91 -8.16 -0.87
C SER A 125 -4.02 -9.11 -1.68
N THR A 126 -4.49 -9.60 -2.83
CA THR A 126 -3.69 -10.50 -3.67
C THR A 126 -2.65 -9.72 -4.47
N VAL A 127 -3.04 -8.59 -5.07
CA VAL A 127 -2.15 -7.78 -5.89
C VAL A 127 -1.19 -7.00 -4.98
N ARG A 128 0.10 -7.39 -5.00
CA ARG A 128 1.15 -6.75 -4.20
C ARG A 128 1.20 -5.23 -4.36
N ALA A 129 1.02 -4.72 -5.58
CA ALA A 129 0.98 -3.28 -5.83
C ALA A 129 -0.14 -2.57 -5.06
N MET A 130 -1.33 -3.16 -4.97
CA MET A 130 -2.45 -2.57 -4.22
C MET A 130 -2.20 -2.59 -2.70
N ARG A 131 -1.61 -3.67 -2.17
CA ARG A 131 -1.14 -3.71 -0.77
C ARG A 131 -0.13 -2.61 -0.48
N LEU A 132 0.81 -2.35 -1.39
CA LEU A 132 1.76 -1.24 -1.22
C LEU A 132 1.04 0.11 -1.16
N VAL A 133 0.06 0.34 -2.05
CA VAL A 133 -0.73 1.58 -2.04
C VAL A 133 -1.52 1.73 -0.75
N VAL A 134 -2.23 0.70 -0.30
CA VAL A 134 -3.02 0.73 0.94
C VAL A 134 -2.12 0.91 2.18
N ASN A 135 -1.00 0.19 2.26
CA ASN A 135 -0.02 0.39 3.33
C ASN A 135 0.56 1.80 3.31
N ALA A 136 0.80 2.38 2.12
CA ALA A 136 1.29 3.75 2.00
C ALA A 136 0.25 4.78 2.44
N ILE A 137 -1.04 4.58 2.11
CA ILE A 137 -2.14 5.42 2.58
C ILE A 137 -2.27 5.31 4.10
N GLY A 138 -2.30 4.09 4.64
CA GLY A 138 -2.42 3.84 6.08
C GLY A 138 -1.24 4.41 6.86
N ALA A 139 -0.02 4.29 6.33
CA ALA A 139 1.16 4.88 6.94
C ALA A 139 1.06 6.40 7.01
N SER A 140 0.36 7.07 6.08
CA SER A 140 0.15 8.52 6.03
C SER A 140 -1.07 9.00 6.81
N MET A 141 -1.82 8.09 7.46
CA MET A 141 -3.06 8.45 8.16
C MET A 141 -2.83 9.02 9.56
N SER A 142 -1.62 8.85 10.13
CA SER A 142 -1.33 9.24 11.52
C SER A 142 -1.43 10.74 11.76
N GLY A 143 -1.00 11.59 10.83
CA GLY A 143 -1.13 13.05 10.96
C GLY A 143 -2.56 13.54 10.74
N ILE A 144 -3.26 12.92 9.79
CA ILE A 144 -4.63 13.25 9.38
C ILE A 144 -5.64 12.95 10.50
N ALA A 145 -5.42 11.86 11.25
CA ALA A 145 -6.36 11.37 12.26
C ALA A 145 -6.69 12.42 13.34
N VAL A 146 -5.72 13.25 13.76
CA VAL A 146 -5.93 14.26 14.81
C VAL A 146 -6.84 15.39 14.33
N ILE A 147 -6.58 15.93 13.14
CA ILE A 147 -7.41 17.00 12.55
C ILE A 147 -8.79 16.45 12.17
N GLY A 148 -8.84 15.24 11.63
CA GLY A 148 -10.10 14.53 11.35
C GLY A 148 -10.94 14.29 12.60
N ALA A 149 -10.31 13.91 13.73
CA ALA A 149 -11.00 13.74 15.00
C ALA A 149 -11.54 15.08 15.52
N LEU A 150 -10.77 16.17 15.42
CA LEU A 150 -11.26 17.50 15.77
C LEU A 150 -12.45 17.91 14.90
N PHE A 151 -12.40 17.65 13.59
CA PHE A 151 -13.51 17.90 12.67
C PHE A 151 -14.75 17.07 13.02
N ALA A 152 -14.58 15.80 13.37
CA ALA A 152 -15.68 14.93 13.80
C ALA A 152 -16.35 15.45 15.08
N VAL A 153 -15.59 15.95 16.05
CA VAL A 153 -16.13 16.56 17.28
C VAL A 153 -16.94 17.82 16.95
N VAL A 154 -16.41 18.70 16.11
CA VAL A 154 -17.14 19.91 15.67
C VAL A 154 -18.42 19.52 14.95
N LEU A 155 -18.35 18.58 14.02
CA LEU A 155 -19.52 18.08 13.28
C LEU A 155 -20.57 17.48 14.21
N TYR A 156 -20.16 16.72 15.23
CA TYR A 156 -21.07 16.13 16.22
C TYR A 156 -21.77 17.19 17.08
N VAL A 157 -21.05 18.22 17.53
CA VAL A 157 -21.64 19.33 18.30
C VAL A 157 -22.67 20.08 17.45
N PHE A 158 -22.33 20.39 16.19
CA PHE A 158 -23.27 21.02 15.25
C PHE A 158 -24.43 20.10 14.91
N ALA A 159 -24.24 18.78 14.86
CA ALA A 159 -25.31 17.83 14.59
C ALA A 159 -26.37 17.84 15.71
N ILE A 160 -25.94 17.81 16.97
CA ILE A 160 -26.87 17.93 18.10
C ILE A 160 -27.57 19.28 18.10
N ALA A 161 -26.82 20.38 17.90
CA ALA A 161 -27.38 21.72 17.86
C ALA A 161 -28.42 21.86 16.73
N SER A 162 -28.11 21.43 15.52
CA SER A 162 -29.04 21.52 14.38
C SER A 162 -30.27 20.63 14.55
N THR A 163 -30.11 19.41 15.06
CA THR A 163 -31.25 18.50 15.35
C THR A 163 -32.20 19.16 16.35
N THR A 164 -31.67 19.76 17.42
CA THR A 164 -32.47 20.39 18.48
C THR A 164 -33.11 21.71 18.05
N LEU A 165 -32.44 22.51 17.24
CA LEU A 165 -32.92 23.82 16.78
C LEU A 165 -33.89 23.74 15.59
N PHE A 166 -33.64 22.80 14.66
CA PHE A 166 -34.30 22.76 13.36
C PHE A 166 -35.10 21.47 13.09
N GLY A 167 -34.95 20.41 13.89
CA GLY A 167 -35.62 19.13 13.62
C GLY A 167 -37.15 19.17 13.60
N SER A 168 -37.76 20.15 14.27
CA SER A 168 -39.21 20.39 14.19
C SER A 168 -39.64 21.21 12.97
N ARG A 169 -38.73 22.00 12.38
CA ARG A 169 -39.01 22.89 11.24
C ARG A 169 -38.71 22.21 9.91
N ASP A 170 -37.64 21.44 9.86
CA ASP A 170 -37.23 20.65 8.69
C ASP A 170 -36.82 19.25 9.14
N PRO A 171 -37.79 18.33 9.33
CA PRO A 171 -37.53 16.96 9.71
C PRO A 171 -36.76 16.16 8.64
N GLU A 172 -36.83 16.56 7.37
CA GLU A 172 -36.16 15.88 6.27
C GLU A 172 -34.64 16.08 6.32
N SER A 173 -34.19 17.27 6.74
CA SER A 173 -32.76 17.54 6.92
C SER A 173 -32.29 17.35 8.36
N PHE A 174 -33.15 17.53 9.37
CA PHE A 174 -32.75 17.64 10.78
C PHE A 174 -33.58 16.78 11.76
N GLY A 175 -34.41 15.85 11.28
CA GLY A 175 -35.38 15.13 12.12
C GLY A 175 -34.76 14.21 13.16
N ASP A 176 -33.61 13.62 12.86
CA ASP A 176 -32.80 12.88 13.82
C ASP A 176 -31.30 13.15 13.62
N LEU A 177 -30.48 12.65 14.54
CA LEU A 177 -29.05 12.90 14.56
C LEU A 177 -28.35 12.36 13.30
N GLY A 178 -28.75 11.18 12.79
CA GLY A 178 -28.15 10.55 11.64
C GLY A 178 -28.45 11.28 10.33
N ILE A 179 -29.71 11.66 10.14
CA ILE A 179 -30.14 12.50 9.00
C ILE A 179 -29.42 13.85 9.05
N THR A 180 -29.36 14.47 10.24
CA THR A 180 -28.63 15.73 10.44
C THR A 180 -27.16 15.62 10.07
N PHE A 181 -26.50 14.51 10.42
CA PHE A 181 -25.11 14.27 10.04
C PHE A 181 -24.91 14.30 8.52
N VAL A 182 -25.81 13.67 7.77
CA VAL A 182 -25.79 13.67 6.30
C VAL A 182 -26.00 15.09 5.76
N SER A 183 -26.98 15.83 6.30
CA SER A 183 -27.27 17.20 5.90
C SER A 183 -26.09 18.14 6.16
N LEU A 184 -25.48 18.06 7.34
CA LEU A 184 -24.30 18.85 7.67
C LEU A 184 -23.09 18.47 6.82
N TYR A 185 -22.91 17.19 6.48
CA TYR A 185 -21.87 16.76 5.54
C TYR A 185 -22.07 17.38 4.15
N ARG A 186 -23.31 17.37 3.61
CA ARG A 186 -23.65 18.03 2.34
C ARG A 186 -23.35 19.52 2.38
N LEU A 187 -23.74 20.19 3.47
CA LEU A 187 -23.48 21.62 3.68
C LEU A 187 -21.99 21.99 3.76
N VAL A 188 -21.15 21.11 4.32
CA VAL A 188 -19.69 21.30 4.32
C VAL A 188 -19.11 21.10 2.91
N MET A 189 -19.64 20.15 2.15
CA MET A 189 -19.24 19.90 0.75
C MET A 189 -19.78 20.95 -0.23
N GLY A 190 -20.64 21.86 0.24
CA GLY A 190 -21.32 22.87 -0.58
C GLY A 190 -22.47 22.33 -1.43
N ASP A 191 -22.88 21.08 -1.22
CA ASP A 191 -23.99 20.44 -1.93
C ASP A 191 -25.34 20.86 -1.32
N GLY A 192 -26.27 21.30 -2.18
CA GLY A 192 -27.65 21.63 -1.78
C GLY A 192 -27.77 22.74 -0.73
N TRP A 193 -26.78 23.64 -0.62
CA TRP A 193 -26.74 24.65 0.44
C TRP A 193 -27.96 25.59 0.44
N PRO A 194 -28.41 26.16 -0.71
CA PRO A 194 -29.61 26.99 -0.74
C PRO A 194 -30.86 26.19 -0.36
N ASP A 195 -30.95 24.93 -0.79
CA ASP A 195 -32.13 24.08 -0.58
C ASP A 195 -32.38 23.80 0.91
N ILE A 196 -31.32 23.67 1.70
CA ILE A 196 -31.41 23.43 3.15
C ILE A 196 -31.54 24.74 3.93
N VAL A 197 -30.75 25.77 3.59
CA VAL A 197 -30.64 26.98 4.42
C VAL A 197 -31.74 28.00 4.13
N GLN A 198 -32.15 28.15 2.87
CA GLN A 198 -33.09 29.20 2.47
C GLN A 198 -34.49 29.02 3.08
N PRO A 199 -35.10 27.80 3.10
CA PRO A 199 -36.39 27.59 3.73
C PRO A 199 -36.35 27.85 5.24
N LEU A 200 -35.28 27.41 5.92
CA LEU A 200 -35.11 27.61 7.35
C LEU A 200 -34.92 29.07 7.72
N ALA A 201 -34.12 29.80 6.94
CA ALA A 201 -33.81 31.19 7.22
C ALA A 201 -34.97 32.15 6.87
N SER A 202 -35.98 31.69 6.15
CA SER A 202 -37.20 32.46 5.89
C SER A 202 -37.90 32.78 7.22
N GLY A 203 -37.91 34.07 7.59
CA GLY A 203 -38.44 34.55 8.87
C GLY A 203 -37.48 34.57 10.06
N HIS A 204 -36.24 34.05 9.92
CA HIS A 204 -35.24 34.03 11.00
C HIS A 204 -33.82 34.32 10.48
N PRO A 205 -33.43 35.61 10.34
CA PRO A 205 -32.16 35.99 9.72
C PRO A 205 -30.89 35.44 10.39
N TRP A 206 -30.93 35.15 11.70
CA TRP A 206 -29.79 34.59 12.44
C TRP A 206 -29.37 33.21 11.95
N ILE A 207 -30.27 32.46 11.30
CA ILE A 207 -29.99 31.14 10.74
C ILE A 207 -28.96 31.21 9.61
N TRP A 208 -28.95 32.31 8.83
CA TRP A 208 -27.89 32.57 7.86
C TRP A 208 -26.52 32.60 8.54
N ALA A 209 -26.39 33.33 9.64
CA ALA A 209 -25.12 33.42 10.36
C ALA A 209 -24.67 32.06 10.92
N TYR A 210 -25.62 31.26 11.42
CA TYR A 210 -25.34 29.89 11.91
C TYR A 210 -24.76 29.00 10.81
N PHE A 211 -25.45 28.88 9.66
CA PHE A 211 -25.01 27.99 8.58
C PHE A 211 -23.83 28.53 7.78
N VAL A 212 -23.72 29.84 7.58
CA VAL A 212 -22.52 30.45 6.98
C VAL A 212 -21.31 30.23 7.89
N GLY A 213 -21.46 30.43 9.20
CA GLY A 213 -20.39 30.17 10.18
C GLY A 213 -19.95 28.70 10.18
N PHE A 214 -20.91 27.77 10.18
CA PHE A 214 -20.66 26.34 10.07
C PHE A 214 -19.94 25.98 8.77
N THR A 215 -20.44 26.42 7.61
CA THR A 215 -19.86 26.10 6.30
C THR A 215 -18.45 26.70 6.16
N LEU A 216 -18.22 27.91 6.68
CA LEU A 216 -16.90 28.54 6.66
C LEU A 216 -15.91 27.79 7.57
N LEU A 217 -16.33 27.46 8.80
CA LEU A 217 -15.52 26.67 9.72
C LEU A 217 -15.20 25.30 9.13
N GLY A 218 -16.21 24.59 8.61
CA GLY A 218 -16.06 23.28 7.99
C GLY A 218 -15.15 23.31 6.77
N SER A 219 -15.31 24.31 5.89
CA SER A 219 -14.44 24.52 4.73
C SER A 219 -12.99 24.75 5.12
N VAL A 220 -12.72 25.57 6.14
CA VAL A 220 -11.37 25.81 6.65
C VAL A 220 -10.78 24.54 7.25
N MET A 221 -11.57 23.77 8.01
CA MET A 221 -11.12 22.50 8.58
C MET A 221 -10.82 21.46 7.50
N LEU A 222 -11.63 21.36 6.46
CA LEU A 222 -11.35 20.49 5.30
C LEU A 222 -10.09 20.93 4.56
N LEU A 223 -9.91 22.24 4.34
CA LEU A 223 -8.69 22.76 3.73
C LEU A 223 -7.46 22.42 4.58
N ASN A 224 -7.55 22.57 5.90
CA ASN A 224 -6.47 22.21 6.81
C ASN A 224 -6.17 20.70 6.78
N LEU A 225 -7.18 19.84 6.61
CA LEU A 225 -6.99 18.40 6.41
C LEU A 225 -6.19 18.13 5.13
N PHE A 226 -6.54 18.81 4.03
CA PHE A 226 -5.84 18.66 2.75
C PHE A 226 -4.40 19.17 2.83
N ILE A 227 -4.19 20.32 3.46
CA ILE A 227 -2.85 20.87 3.71
C ILE A 227 -2.04 19.89 4.56
N ALA A 228 -2.62 19.32 5.62
CA ALA A 228 -1.93 18.34 6.46
C ALA A 228 -1.48 17.11 5.67
N VAL A 229 -2.33 16.56 4.80
CA VAL A 229 -1.96 15.45 3.90
C VAL A 229 -0.80 15.83 2.99
N ILE A 230 -0.85 17.02 2.40
CA ILE A 230 0.21 17.51 1.51
C ILE A 230 1.52 17.72 2.27
N VAL A 231 1.47 18.36 3.43
CA VAL A 231 2.65 18.61 4.27
C VAL A 231 3.28 17.28 4.70
N GLU A 232 2.47 16.32 5.16
CA GLU A 232 2.97 14.99 5.54
C GLU A 232 3.58 14.25 4.34
N ALA A 233 2.98 14.36 3.15
CA ALA A 233 3.56 13.80 1.94
C ALA A 233 4.89 14.48 1.53
N MET A 234 4.97 15.81 1.64
CA MET A 234 6.17 16.58 1.34
C MET A 234 7.29 16.33 2.35
N GLU A 235 6.98 16.22 3.64
CA GLU A 235 7.95 15.88 4.68
C GLU A 235 8.54 14.49 4.44
N ARG A 236 7.69 13.49 4.17
CA ARG A 236 8.15 12.13 3.82
C ARG A 236 8.99 12.10 2.55
N ALA A 237 8.64 12.90 1.54
CA ALA A 237 9.44 13.01 0.31
C ALA A 237 10.83 13.62 0.62
N LYS A 238 10.86 14.69 1.40
CA LYS A 238 12.10 15.38 1.82
C LYS A 238 13.00 14.50 2.69
N GLU A 239 12.43 13.71 3.58
CA GLU A 239 13.17 12.73 4.38
C GLU A 239 13.82 11.64 3.54
N ARG A 240 13.11 11.14 2.50
CA ARG A 240 13.69 10.18 1.55
C ARG A 240 14.88 10.77 0.79
N GLU A 241 14.76 12.00 0.29
CA GLU A 241 15.86 12.68 -0.42
C GLU A 241 17.07 12.92 0.50
N ARG A 242 16.84 13.36 1.73
CA ARG A 242 17.91 13.53 2.73
C ARG A 242 18.63 12.22 3.03
N GLY A 243 17.90 11.13 3.24
CA GLY A 243 18.48 9.82 3.48
C GLY A 243 19.32 9.29 2.30
N ILE A 244 18.91 9.57 1.07
CA ILE A 244 19.69 9.24 -0.13
C ILE A 244 20.97 10.10 -0.18
N GLY A 245 20.87 11.40 0.08
CA GLY A 245 22.01 12.32 0.10
C GLY A 245 23.04 11.99 1.18
N GLU A 246 22.60 11.62 2.38
CA GLU A 246 23.47 11.18 3.48
C GLU A 246 24.19 9.87 3.15
N ARG A 247 23.49 8.88 2.57
CA ARG A 247 24.12 7.63 2.12
C ARG A 247 25.12 7.84 0.99
N ALA A 248 24.81 8.74 0.05
CA ALA A 248 25.73 9.11 -1.02
C ALA A 248 27.00 9.79 -0.48
N ARG A 249 26.84 10.70 0.51
CA ARG A 249 27.98 11.34 1.19
C ARG A 249 28.81 10.36 2.01
N ALA A 250 28.16 9.44 2.73
CA ALA A 250 28.84 8.40 3.50
C ALA A 250 29.69 7.49 2.59
N GLY A 251 29.11 6.99 1.48
CA GLY A 251 29.85 6.18 0.50
C GLY A 251 30.99 6.94 -0.19
N SER A 252 30.81 8.24 -0.45
CA SER A 252 31.87 9.10 -0.98
C SER A 252 33.01 9.33 0.02
N GLY A 253 32.70 9.40 1.32
CA GLY A 253 33.72 9.50 2.38
C GLY A 253 34.54 8.22 2.53
N GLU A 254 33.87 7.07 2.43
CA GLU A 254 34.52 5.75 2.51
C GLU A 254 35.45 5.50 1.31
N THR A 255 35.00 5.84 0.09
CA THR A 255 35.85 5.76 -1.11
C THR A 255 37.02 6.74 -1.08
N ALA A 256 36.83 7.95 -0.53
CA ALA A 256 37.93 8.89 -0.33
C ALA A 256 38.96 8.38 0.68
N GLY A 257 38.51 7.73 1.77
CA GLY A 257 39.37 7.09 2.76
C GLY A 257 40.20 5.95 2.16
N LEU A 258 39.56 5.06 1.40
CA LEU A 258 40.24 3.95 0.72
C LEU A 258 41.30 4.44 -0.28
N MET A 259 41.00 5.50 -1.04
CA MET A 259 41.97 6.10 -1.96
C MET A 259 43.16 6.72 -1.23
N HIS A 260 42.95 7.28 -0.04
CA HIS A 260 44.03 7.79 0.80
C HIS A 260 44.95 6.66 1.29
N GLU A 261 44.37 5.53 1.71
CA GLU A 261 45.11 4.35 2.15
C GLU A 261 45.92 3.69 1.01
N LEU A 262 45.35 3.58 -0.19
CA LEU A 262 46.09 3.10 -1.36
C LEU A 262 47.28 4.00 -1.73
N ARG A 263 47.13 5.32 -1.61
CA ARG A 263 48.25 6.25 -1.83
C ARG A 263 49.36 6.06 -0.80
N SER A 264 49.01 5.92 0.48
CA SER A 264 50.00 5.74 1.54
C SER A 264 50.74 4.42 1.42
N MET A 265 50.06 3.32 1.05
CA MET A 265 50.70 2.04 0.75
C MET A 265 51.64 2.14 -0.46
N ARG A 266 51.22 2.83 -1.53
CA ARG A 266 52.06 3.04 -2.71
C ARG A 266 53.32 3.83 -2.37
N GLU A 267 53.22 4.87 -1.55
CA GLU A 267 54.38 5.63 -1.09
C GLU A 267 55.32 4.77 -0.22
N GLN A 268 54.79 3.90 0.64
CA GLN A 268 55.60 2.96 1.42
C GLN A 268 56.35 1.98 0.52
N LEU A 269 55.71 1.45 -0.51
CA LEU A 269 56.35 0.56 -1.48
C LEU A 269 57.48 1.25 -2.22
N VAL A 270 57.28 2.49 -2.69
CA VAL A 270 58.34 3.28 -3.34
C VAL A 270 59.53 3.49 -2.39
N ARG A 271 59.29 3.83 -1.13
CA ARG A 271 60.38 3.99 -0.14
C ARG A 271 61.11 2.69 0.14
N ILE A 272 60.41 1.55 0.16
CA ILE A 272 61.04 0.23 0.32
C ILE A 272 61.89 -0.10 -0.90
N GLU A 273 61.37 0.14 -2.11
CA GLU A 273 62.11 -0.04 -3.37
C GLU A 273 63.38 0.82 -3.40
N ASP A 274 63.29 2.11 -3.03
CA ASP A 274 64.44 3.01 -2.98
C ASP A 274 65.49 2.55 -1.96
N ARG A 275 65.06 2.03 -0.79
CA ARG A 275 65.97 1.47 0.22
C ARG A 275 66.65 0.19 -0.26
N LEU A 276 65.95 -0.66 -1.00
CA LEU A 276 66.51 -1.90 -1.56
C LEU A 276 67.49 -1.60 -2.70
N ARG A 277 67.19 -0.61 -3.54
CA ARG A 277 68.13 -0.07 -4.56
C ARG A 277 69.37 0.54 -3.91
N ALA A 278 69.20 1.35 -2.86
CA ALA A 278 70.32 1.96 -2.12
C ALA A 278 71.17 0.93 -1.35
N ALA A 279 70.59 -0.19 -0.94
CA ALA A 279 71.30 -1.31 -0.32
C ALA A 279 72.09 -2.17 -1.33
N GLY A 280 72.04 -1.84 -2.63
CA GLY A 280 72.82 -2.50 -3.67
C GLY A 280 72.30 -3.88 -4.10
N ASP A 281 71.07 -4.25 -3.72
CA ASP A 281 70.54 -5.60 -3.89
C ASP A 281 69.63 -5.77 -5.13
N PHE A 282 69.39 -4.71 -5.90
CA PHE A 282 68.41 -4.71 -7.01
C PHE A 282 68.98 -4.56 -8.43
N ASP A 283 70.29 -4.39 -8.60
CA ASP A 283 70.90 -4.31 -9.95
C ASP A 283 70.86 -5.65 -10.73
N ASN A 284 70.31 -6.73 -10.14
CA ASN A 284 70.17 -8.04 -10.80
C ASN A 284 68.72 -8.41 -11.17
N ALA A 285 67.74 -7.52 -10.98
CA ALA A 285 66.37 -7.74 -11.43
C ALA A 285 66.09 -6.85 -12.66
N GLY A 286 66.03 -7.47 -13.85
CA GLY A 286 65.72 -6.80 -15.12
C GLY A 286 64.40 -6.02 -15.10
N PRO A 287 64.16 -5.15 -16.10
CA PRO A 287 63.12 -4.12 -16.04
C PRO A 287 61.73 -4.75 -15.88
N VAL A 288 61.00 -4.32 -14.85
CA VAL A 288 59.56 -4.57 -14.72
C VAL A 288 58.88 -3.79 -15.85
N GLY A 289 58.32 -4.53 -16.81
CA GLY A 289 57.74 -3.97 -18.02
C GLY A 289 56.66 -2.92 -17.73
N GLU A 290 56.71 -1.83 -18.49
CA GLU A 290 55.63 -0.85 -18.59
C GLU A 290 54.31 -1.58 -18.90
N ALA A 291 53.41 -1.62 -17.93
CA ALA A 291 52.03 -2.02 -18.17
C ALA A 291 51.36 -0.92 -19.01
N LYS A 292 51.20 -1.21 -20.31
CA LYS A 292 50.42 -0.43 -21.27
C LYS A 292 49.07 -0.04 -20.65
N PRO A 293 48.61 1.22 -20.75
CA PRO A 293 47.34 1.64 -20.18
C PRO A 293 46.22 0.84 -20.84
N ALA A 294 45.43 0.13 -20.03
CA ALA A 294 44.20 -0.51 -20.47
C ALA A 294 43.26 0.58 -20.97
N ALA A 295 42.87 0.48 -22.25
CA ALA A 295 41.84 1.32 -22.84
C ALA A 295 40.56 1.20 -21.99
N GLY A 296 40.10 2.30 -21.43
CA GLY A 296 38.76 2.39 -20.86
C GLY A 296 37.71 2.14 -21.96
N PRO A 297 36.52 1.63 -21.63
CA PRO A 297 35.47 1.46 -22.61
C PRO A 297 35.07 2.84 -23.15
N MET A 298 35.21 3.03 -24.47
CA MET A 298 34.65 4.17 -25.19
C MET A 298 33.12 4.23 -24.97
N PRO A 299 32.55 5.43 -24.88
CA PRO A 299 31.10 5.61 -24.88
C PRO A 299 30.54 5.17 -26.24
N ASP A 300 29.49 4.35 -26.21
CA ASP A 300 28.68 4.02 -27.38
C ASP A 300 28.04 5.31 -27.92
N GLY A 301 28.60 5.78 -29.03
CA GLY A 301 28.15 6.94 -29.77
C GLY A 301 27.95 6.56 -31.23
N SER A 302 26.89 5.81 -31.52
CA SER A 302 26.29 5.83 -32.85
C SER A 302 25.51 7.14 -33.01
N GLU A 303 26.12 8.10 -33.69
CA GLU A 303 25.42 9.20 -34.33
C GLU A 303 24.47 8.65 -35.41
N SER A 304 23.27 9.22 -35.49
CA SER A 304 22.65 9.51 -36.78
C SER A 304 21.90 10.85 -36.68
N PRO A 305 22.36 11.87 -37.42
CA PRO A 305 21.57 13.03 -37.77
C PRO A 305 21.16 12.97 -39.26
N GLY A 306 19.88 13.15 -39.54
CA GLY A 306 19.39 13.56 -40.87
C GLY A 306 18.14 12.84 -41.36
N GLU A 307 16.96 13.33 -40.95
CA GLU A 307 15.86 13.88 -41.78
C GLU A 307 14.66 14.26 -40.90
#